data_AF-A0A9D2W5L0-F1
#
_entry.id   AF-A0A9D2W5L0-F1
#
_cell.length_a   1.000
_cell.length_b   1.000
_cell.length_c   1.000
_cell.angle_alpha   90.00
_cell.angle_beta   90.00
_cell.angle_gamma   90.00
#
_symmetry.space_group_name_H-M   'P 1'
#
loop_
_entity.id
_entity.type
_entity.pdbx_description
1 polymer ?
#
loop_
_entity_poly.entity_id
_entity_poly.type
_entity_poly.pdbx_seq_one_letter_code
_entity_poly.pdbx_strand_id
1 'polypeptide(L)'
;MKRIVLLISLMILFSTISIFAQNRTTIYGNVGVENANIRVLNTQYGTSSDVKGNYSFSIKSDKDIKLLYSCIGYQDTTIMIRHKELKKDSVNISFEMRPVYYMLPEVGISGEKVIRYREEKYVM
;
A
#
# COMPACT_ATOMS: atom_id res chain seq x y z
N MET A 1 9.03 -23.53 -52.95
CA MET A 1 8.02 -23.85 -51.91
C MET A 1 8.58 -23.81 -50.49
N LYS A 2 9.68 -24.52 -50.18
CA LYS A 2 10.28 -24.56 -48.82
C LYS A 2 10.62 -23.18 -48.22
N ARG A 3 11.15 -22.24 -49.03
CA ARG A 3 11.44 -20.85 -48.60
C ARG A 3 10.20 -20.04 -48.23
N ILE A 4 9.09 -20.24 -48.96
CA ILE A 4 7.81 -19.57 -48.69
C ILE A 4 7.19 -20.11 -47.41
N VAL A 5 7.23 -21.44 -47.21
CA VAL A 5 6.76 -22.08 -45.97
C VAL A 5 7.57 -21.59 -44.76
N LEU A 6 8.88 -21.39 -44.92
CA LEU A 6 9.74 -20.89 -43.85
C LEU A 6 9.45 -19.42 -43.50
N LEU A 7 9.16 -18.57 -44.50
CA LEU A 7 8.74 -17.19 -44.27
C LEU A 7 7.37 -17.09 -43.58
N ILE A 8 6.42 -17.94 -43.95
CA ILE A 8 5.09 -17.99 -43.30
C ILE A 8 5.22 -18.47 -41.86
N SER A 9 6.03 -19.51 -41.60
CA SER A 9 6.31 -20.00 -40.24
C SER A 9 6.94 -18.91 -39.37
N LEU A 10 7.83 -18.08 -39.94
CA LEU A 10 8.49 -17.01 -39.23
C LEU A 10 7.53 -15.86 -38.91
N MET A 11 6.63 -15.49 -39.83
CA MET A 11 5.59 -14.49 -39.58
C MET A 11 4.62 -14.90 -38.45
N ILE A 12 4.24 -16.18 -38.38
CA ILE A 12 3.36 -16.70 -37.33
C ILE A 12 4.04 -16.65 -35.96
N LEU A 13 5.36 -16.84 -35.90
CA LEU A 13 6.13 -16.77 -34.65
C LEU A 13 6.17 -15.34 -34.06
N PHE A 14 6.17 -14.31 -34.92
CA PHE A 14 6.24 -12.91 -34.48
C PHE A 14 4.88 -12.33 -34.07
N SER A 15 3.76 -12.87 -34.56
CA SER A 15 2.42 -12.35 -34.23
C SER A 15 1.94 -12.73 -32.83
N THR A 16 2.46 -13.81 -32.22
CA THR A 16 2.05 -14.26 -30.89
C THR A 16 2.60 -13.39 -29.75
N ILE A 17 3.67 -12.63 -29.96
CA ILE A 17 4.33 -11.81 -28.92
C ILE A 17 3.42 -10.65 -28.50
N SER A 18 2.66 -10.09 -29.44
CA SER A 18 1.82 -8.90 -29.21
C SER A 18 0.63 -9.15 -28.28
N ILE A 19 0.20 -10.40 -28.09
CA ILE A 19 -1.00 -10.73 -27.30
C ILE A 19 -0.72 -10.62 -25.79
N PHE A 20 0.52 -10.82 -25.36
CA PHE A 20 0.86 -10.88 -23.93
C PHE A 20 0.91 -9.49 -23.26
N ALA A 21 1.01 -8.41 -24.05
CA ALA A 21 1.16 -7.04 -23.56
C ALA A 21 -0.16 -6.26 -23.41
N GLN A 22 -1.28 -6.74 -23.95
CA GLN A 22 -2.42 -5.86 -24.28
C GLN A 22 -3.36 -5.45 -23.13
N ASN A 23 -3.29 -6.04 -21.93
CA ASN A 23 -4.31 -5.80 -20.88
C ASN A 23 -3.74 -5.43 -19.50
N ARG A 24 -2.66 -4.64 -19.43
CA ARG A 24 -2.16 -4.14 -18.15
C ARG A 24 -2.27 -2.62 -18.09
N THR A 25 -2.92 -2.11 -17.05
CA THR A 25 -2.98 -0.69 -16.73
C THR A 25 -1.92 -0.35 -15.70
N THR A 26 -1.13 0.69 -15.96
CA THR A 26 -0.16 1.20 -15.00
C THR A 26 -0.83 2.19 -14.04
N ILE A 27 -0.82 1.85 -12.76
CA ILE A 27 -1.28 2.73 -11.69
C ILE A 27 -0.05 3.41 -11.12
N TYR A 28 -0.10 4.74 -11.05
CA TYR A 28 1.01 5.54 -10.56
C TYR A 28 0.51 6.78 -9.83
N GLY A 29 1.39 7.41 -9.06
CA GLY A 29 1.10 8.68 -8.42
C GLY A 29 2.08 9.01 -7.31
N ASN A 30 1.73 10.00 -6.50
CA ASN A 30 2.49 10.42 -5.34
C ASN A 30 1.60 10.50 -4.10
N VAL A 31 2.07 9.96 -2.98
CA VAL A 31 1.34 9.92 -1.70
C VAL A 31 1.92 10.80 -0.60
N GLY A 32 3.00 11.54 -0.89
CA GLY A 32 3.66 12.43 0.06
C GLY A 32 4.47 11.74 1.16
N VAL A 33 4.51 10.41 1.18
CA VAL A 33 5.09 9.62 2.27
C VAL A 33 5.96 8.52 1.68
N GLU A 34 7.17 8.37 2.21
CA GLU A 34 8.09 7.28 1.87
C GLU A 34 7.61 5.94 2.45
N ASN A 35 7.87 4.83 1.74
CA ASN A 35 7.59 3.46 2.20
C ASN A 35 6.12 3.22 2.60
N ALA A 36 5.19 4.01 2.06
CA ALA A 36 3.78 3.74 2.19
C ALA A 36 3.43 2.48 1.38
N ASN A 37 2.60 1.61 1.94
CA ASN A 37 2.15 0.39 1.26
C ASN A 37 0.91 0.72 0.40
N ILE A 38 0.97 0.41 -0.89
CA ILE A 38 -0.12 0.55 -1.84
C ILE A 38 -0.48 -0.83 -2.36
N ARG A 39 -1.64 -1.36 -1.97
CA ARG A 39 -2.04 -2.71 -2.35
C ARG A 39 -3.47 -2.79 -2.84
N VAL A 40 -3.74 -3.75 -3.71
CA VAL A 40 -5.10 -4.13 -4.06
C VAL A 40 -5.71 -4.86 -2.86
N LEU A 41 -6.84 -4.33 -2.39
CA LEU A 41 -7.52 -4.83 -1.20
C LEU A 41 -7.79 -6.33 -1.33
N ASN A 42 -7.58 -7.07 -0.24
CA ASN A 42 -7.70 -8.53 -0.16
C ASN A 42 -6.74 -9.33 -1.04
N THR A 43 -5.63 -8.72 -1.48
CA THR A 43 -4.56 -9.42 -2.20
C THR A 43 -3.19 -9.05 -1.63
N GLN A 44 -2.17 -9.80 -2.04
CA GLN A 44 -0.76 -9.46 -1.84
C GLN A 44 -0.18 -8.62 -2.99
N TYR A 45 -1.01 -8.25 -3.97
CA TYR A 45 -0.56 -7.49 -5.13
C TYR A 45 -0.51 -6.00 -4.81
N GLY A 46 0.64 -5.37 -5.04
CA GLY A 46 0.86 -3.98 -4.71
C GLY A 46 2.31 -3.56 -4.92
N THR A 47 2.63 -2.39 -4.38
CA THR A 47 3.96 -1.79 -4.37
C THR A 47 4.12 -0.92 -3.13
N SER A 48 5.29 -0.34 -2.94
CA SER A 48 5.55 0.69 -1.94
C SER A 48 5.96 2.00 -2.61
N SER A 49 5.74 3.12 -1.93
CA SER A 49 6.27 4.40 -2.40
C SER A 49 7.77 4.55 -2.15
N ASP A 50 8.44 5.31 -3.01
CA ASP A 50 9.86 5.65 -2.92
C ASP A 50 10.12 6.78 -1.89
N VAL A 51 11.39 7.18 -1.75
CA VAL A 51 11.84 8.27 -0.86
C VAL A 51 11.19 9.64 -1.13
N LYS A 52 10.58 9.82 -2.30
CA LYS A 52 9.86 11.04 -2.69
C LYS A 52 8.33 10.87 -2.61
N GLY A 53 7.86 9.71 -2.13
CA GLY A 53 6.44 9.36 -2.08
C GLY A 53 5.84 8.90 -3.41
N ASN A 54 6.64 8.71 -4.46
CA ASN A 54 6.13 8.22 -5.75
C ASN A 54 5.95 6.71 -5.73
N TYR A 55 4.95 6.20 -6.44
CA TYR A 55 4.74 4.78 -6.62
C TYR A 55 4.27 4.46 -8.04
N SER A 56 4.53 3.23 -8.49
CA SER A 56 4.04 2.72 -9.77
C SER A 56 3.97 1.19 -9.75
N PHE A 57 2.90 0.63 -10.30
CA PHE A 57 2.75 -0.80 -10.56
C PHE A 57 1.68 -1.06 -11.62
N SER A 58 1.85 -2.11 -12.42
CA SER A 58 0.90 -2.43 -13.50
C SER A 58 -0.06 -3.55 -13.07
N ILE A 59 -1.36 -3.39 -13.24
CA ILE A 59 -2.37 -4.40 -12.88
C ILE A 59 -3.19 -4.82 -14.10
N LYS A 60 -3.64 -6.08 -14.11
CA LYS A 60 -4.69 -6.56 -15.01
C LYS A 60 -5.91 -6.92 -14.17
N SER A 61 -7.06 -6.28 -14.42
CA SER A 61 -8.33 -6.63 -13.78
C SER A 61 -9.52 -6.29 -14.67
N ASP A 62 -10.45 -7.23 -14.78
CA ASP A 62 -11.71 -7.07 -15.52
C ASP A 62 -12.87 -6.59 -14.63
N LYS A 63 -12.58 -6.26 -13.36
CA LYS A 63 -13.54 -5.80 -12.36
C LYS A 63 -13.04 -4.53 -11.68
N ASP A 64 -13.97 -3.84 -11.03
CA ASP A 64 -13.63 -2.75 -10.11
C ASP A 64 -12.69 -3.26 -9.01
N ILE A 65 -11.69 -2.46 -8.68
CA ILE A 65 -10.74 -2.77 -7.63
C ILE A 65 -10.75 -1.67 -6.57
N LYS A 66 -10.33 -2.02 -5.36
CA LYS A 66 -10.05 -1.06 -4.29
C LYS A 66 -8.57 -1.09 -3.99
N LEU A 67 -7.92 0.06 -4.00
CA LEU A 67 -6.56 0.23 -3.51
C LEU A 67 -6.60 0.69 -2.07
N LEU A 68 -5.84 0.02 -1.21
CA LEU A 68 -5.56 0.44 0.15
C LEU A 68 -4.17 1.05 0.19
N TYR A 69 -4.12 2.28 0.70
CA TYR A 69 -2.92 3.04 1.01
C TYR A 69 -2.77 3.05 2.53
N SER A 70 -1.66 2.54 3.04
CA SER A 70 -1.42 2.42 4.49
C SER A 70 0.03 2.74 4.82
N CYS A 71 0.25 3.49 5.88
CA CYS A 71 1.58 3.78 6.42
C CYS A 71 1.47 4.01 7.93
N ILE A 72 2.47 3.55 8.68
CA ILE A 72 2.49 3.72 10.14
C ILE A 72 2.49 5.21 10.47
N GLY A 73 1.61 5.64 11.38
CA GLY A 73 1.46 7.06 11.73
C GLY A 73 0.59 7.86 10.76
N TYR A 74 -0.02 7.22 9.75
CA TYR A 74 -0.94 7.85 8.80
C TYR A 74 -2.29 7.16 8.77
N GLN A 75 -3.29 7.88 8.29
CA GLN A 75 -4.64 7.39 8.12
C GLN A 75 -4.73 6.54 6.84
N ASP A 76 -5.15 5.29 7.02
CA ASP A 76 -5.45 4.39 5.90
C ASP A 76 -6.48 5.02 4.96
N THR A 77 -6.17 5.03 3.67
CA THR A 77 -7.03 5.58 2.63
C THR A 77 -7.38 4.49 1.63
N THR A 78 -8.67 4.35 1.29
CA THR A 78 -9.13 3.40 0.29
C THR A 78 -9.73 4.13 -0.91
N ILE A 79 -9.23 3.83 -2.11
CA ILE A 79 -9.73 4.41 -3.37
C ILE A 79 -10.25 3.30 -4.28
N MET A 80 -11.44 3.48 -4.82
CA MET A 80 -12.03 2.57 -5.80
C MET A 80 -11.64 3.01 -7.21
N ILE A 81 -11.11 2.09 -8.01
CA ILE A 81 -10.87 2.27 -9.43
C ILE A 81 -11.88 1.44 -10.20
N ARG A 82 -12.65 2.08 -11.08
CA ARG A 82 -13.67 1.39 -11.86
C ARG A 82 -13.01 0.63 -13.00
N HIS A 83 -13.60 -0.50 -13.40
CA HIS A 83 -13.14 -1.32 -14.52
C HIS A 83 -12.92 -0.51 -15.81
N LYS A 84 -13.76 0.50 -16.08
CA LYS A 84 -13.60 1.39 -17.23
C LYS A 84 -12.29 2.20 -17.22
N GLU A 85 -11.76 2.51 -16.04
CA GLU A 85 -10.50 3.24 -15.87
C GLU A 85 -9.32 2.30 -16.02
N LEU A 86 -9.49 1.02 -15.65
CA LEU A 86 -8.55 -0.07 -15.88
C LEU A 86 -8.50 -0.58 -17.33
N LYS A 87 -9.21 0.08 -18.25
CA LYS A 87 -9.02 -0.11 -19.71
C LYS A 87 -8.06 0.90 -20.32
N LYS A 88 -7.66 1.92 -19.55
CA LYS A 88 -6.67 2.90 -19.98
C LYS A 88 -5.26 2.32 -19.79
N ASP A 89 -4.31 2.83 -20.56
CA ASP A 89 -2.90 2.46 -20.40
C ASP A 89 -2.37 2.83 -19.01
N SER A 90 -2.84 3.95 -18.47
CA SER A 90 -2.40 4.43 -17.17
C SER A 90 -3.49 5.20 -16.40
N VAL A 91 -3.36 5.18 -15.07
CA VAL A 91 -4.23 5.89 -14.12
C VAL A 91 -3.36 6.56 -13.07
N ASN A 92 -3.49 7.89 -12.94
CA ASN A 92 -2.82 8.68 -11.92
C ASN A 92 -3.71 8.82 -10.67
N ILE A 93 -3.17 8.45 -9.51
CA ILE A 93 -3.82 8.68 -8.22
C ILE A 93 -2.77 9.30 -7.27
N SER A 94 -2.85 10.61 -7.09
CA SER A 94 -1.95 11.37 -6.22
C SER A 94 -2.74 12.13 -5.15
N PHE A 95 -2.31 12.02 -3.90
CA PHE A 95 -2.90 12.72 -2.75
C PHE A 95 -1.96 12.65 -1.55
N GLU A 96 -1.97 13.65 -0.67
CA GLU A 96 -1.17 13.62 0.55
C GLU A 96 -1.84 12.74 1.63
N MET A 97 -1.10 11.76 2.17
CA MET A 97 -1.61 10.98 3.30
C MET A 97 -1.75 11.85 4.55
N ARG A 98 -2.81 11.62 5.33
CA ARG A 98 -3.08 12.40 6.55
C ARG A 98 -2.39 11.75 7.75
N PRO A 99 -1.57 12.47 8.53
CA PRO A 99 -0.97 11.91 9.75
C PRO A 99 -2.03 11.65 10.81
N VAL A 100 -1.82 10.63 11.63
CA VAL A 100 -2.65 10.30 12.79
C VAL A 100 -1.82 10.56 14.04
N TYR A 101 -2.37 11.35 14.96
CA TYR A 101 -1.78 11.60 16.27
C TYR A 101 -2.56 10.84 17.34
N TYR A 102 -1.85 10.16 18.23
CA TYR A 102 -2.44 9.54 19.42
C TYR A 102 -2.17 10.43 20.62
N MET A 103 -3.23 10.91 21.27
CA MET A 103 -3.09 11.59 22.56
C MET A 103 -2.81 10.53 23.63
N LEU A 104 -1.64 10.60 24.27
CA LEU A 104 -1.31 9.68 25.36
C LEU A 104 -2.09 10.06 26.61
N PRO A 105 -2.81 9.13 27.27
CA PRO A 105 -3.51 9.41 28.51
C PRO A 105 -2.51 9.65 29.65
N GLU A 106 -2.82 10.60 30.52
CA GLU A 106 -2.06 10.83 31.76
C GLU A 106 -2.24 9.65 32.72
N VAL A 107 -1.16 9.21 33.36
CA VAL A 107 -1.19 8.20 34.42
C VAL A 107 -0.83 8.85 35.75
N GLY A 108 -1.80 8.94 36.66
CA GLY A 108 -1.59 9.40 38.03
C GLY A 108 -1.28 8.21 38.95
N ILE A 109 -0.15 8.27 39.65
CA ILE A 109 0.17 7.32 40.73
C ILE A 109 -0.18 7.99 42.05
N SER A 110 -1.08 7.38 42.82
CA SER A 110 -1.42 7.81 44.18
C SER A 110 -1.05 6.70 45.18
N GLY A 111 -0.45 7.08 46.31
CA GLY A 111 -0.05 6.17 47.36
C GLY A 111 -0.35 6.77 48.73
N GLU A 112 -0.82 5.94 49.66
CA GLU A 112 -1.08 6.35 51.04
C GLU A 112 0.23 6.35 51.85
N LYS A 113 0.48 7.44 52.59
CA LYS A 113 1.66 7.56 53.44
C LYS A 113 1.49 6.69 54.69
N VAL A 114 2.16 5.55 54.75
CA VAL A 114 2.19 4.71 55.95
C VAL A 114 3.22 5.28 56.95
N ILE A 115 2.76 5.91 58.02
CA ILE A 115 3.59 6.32 59.16
C ILE A 115 3.51 5.22 60.22
N ARG A 116 4.62 4.54 60.53
CA ARG A 116 4.74 3.62 61.67
C ARG A 116 5.46 4.31 62.82
N TYR A 117 4.81 4.43 63.97
CA TYR A 117 5.48 4.79 65.22
C TYR A 117 6.06 3.54 65.87
N ARG A 118 7.33 3.62 66.31
CA ARG A 118 8.01 2.58 67.08
C ARG A 118 7.72 2.85 68.55
N GLU A 119 6.99 1.96 69.23
CA GLU A 119 6.92 1.98 70.68
C GLU A 119 8.21 1.41 71.26
N GLU A 120 9.03 2.26 71.88
CA GLU A 120 10.14 1.83 72.72
C GLU A 120 9.60 1.58 74.13
N LYS A 121 9.38 0.30 74.47
CA LYS A 121 9.09 -0.11 75.85
C LYS A 121 10.35 0.04 76.69
N TYR A 122 10.37 1.01 77.59
CA TYR A 122 11.33 1.05 78.70
C TYR A 122 10.96 -0.05 79.71
N VAL A 123 11.87 -1.00 79.92
CA VAL A 123 11.81 -1.99 81.01
C VAL A 123 12.54 -1.37 82.21
N MET A 124 11.82 -1.19 83.33
CA MET A 124 12.38 -0.77 84.63
C MET A 124 13.30 -1.83 85.23
#